data_AF-A0A624U553-F1
#
_entry.id   AF-A0A624U553-F1
#
_cell.length_a   1.000
_cell.length_b   1.000
_cell.length_c   1.000
_cell.angle_alpha   90.00
_cell.angle_beta   90.00
_cell.angle_gamma   90.00
#
_symmetry.space_group_name_H-M   'P 1'
#
loop_
_entity.id
_entity.type
_entity.pdbx_description
1 polymer ?
#
loop_
_entity_poly.entity_id
_entity_poly.type
_entity_poly.pdbx_seq_one_letter_code
_entity_poly.pdbx_strand_id
1 'polypeptide(L)'
;MTVDNKILKGVNALISAYGKLTCGVLADKLQVLPSSMIYFLRDAVDAGVLTECNGFYDIHRPRQCSRKSHQEPEPVTWCDFRKSLPWIEGNSIPPLVKDFAMGVLTCETTYIVAEVDEEARNKGVPHFTFACIDVRLGRFIDGMSGWEITRSVLRYLIIDRSPVPEFIPVSVEVV
;
A
#
# COMPACT_ATOMS: atom_id res chain seq x y z
N MET A 1 6.75 30.94 21.61
CA MET A 1 6.50 32.06 20.67
C MET A 1 4.99 32.25 20.57
N THR A 2 4.50 33.49 20.49
CA THR A 2 3.05 33.77 20.42
C THR A 2 2.59 33.73 18.96
N VAL A 3 1.76 32.75 18.62
CA VAL A 3 1.13 32.63 17.30
C VAL A 3 0.27 33.88 17.01
N ASP A 4 0.46 34.52 15.86
CA ASP A 4 -0.35 35.69 15.46
C ASP A 4 -1.82 35.28 15.24
N ASN A 5 -2.68 35.74 16.15
CA ASN A 5 -4.11 35.44 16.14
C ASN A 5 -4.85 35.94 14.89
N LYS A 6 -4.36 36.98 14.20
CA LYS A 6 -4.99 37.47 12.96
C LYS A 6 -4.73 36.51 11.80
N ILE A 7 -3.47 36.10 11.63
CA ILE A 7 -3.07 35.14 10.60
C ILE A 7 -3.74 33.79 10.86
N LEU A 8 -3.80 33.36 12.13
CA LEU A 8 -4.45 32.12 12.53
C LEU A 8 -5.93 32.08 12.15
N LYS A 9 -6.68 33.17 12.38
CA LYS A 9 -8.09 33.26 11.98
C LYS A 9 -8.26 33.14 10.46
N GLY A 10 -7.38 33.78 9.70
CA GLY A 10 -7.37 33.68 8.24
C GLY A 10 -7.10 32.25 7.76
N VAL A 11 -6.07 31.60 8.31
CA VAL A 11 -5.74 30.21 8.01
C VAL A 11 -6.89 29.27 8.36
N ASN A 12 -7.49 29.41 9.54
CA ASN A 12 -8.62 28.58 9.95
C ASN A 12 -9.85 28.77 9.06
N ALA A 13 -10.12 30.00 8.60
CA ALA A 13 -11.21 30.26 7.66
C ALA A 13 -10.97 29.57 6.31
N LEU A 14 -9.74 29.61 5.80
CA LEU A 14 -9.37 28.94 4.55
C LEU A 14 -9.43 27.42 4.65
N ILE A 15 -8.90 26.86 5.73
CA ILE A 15 -8.95 25.40 5.96
C ILE A 15 -10.40 24.94 6.15
N SER A 16 -11.23 25.73 6.83
CA SER A 16 -12.66 25.41 6.99
C SER A 16 -13.42 25.45 5.66
N ALA A 17 -13.03 26.32 4.74
CA ALA A 17 -13.70 26.47 3.44
C ALA A 17 -13.22 25.46 2.40
N TYR A 18 -11.92 25.15 2.36
CA TYR A 18 -11.30 24.36 1.27
C TYR A 18 -10.72 23.02 1.73
N GLY A 19 -10.79 22.69 3.02
CA GLY A 19 -10.15 21.50 3.58
C GLY A 19 -8.66 21.69 3.80
N LYS A 20 -7.89 20.60 3.76
CA LYS A 20 -6.45 20.63 4.04
C LYS A 20 -5.69 21.37 2.94
N LEU A 21 -4.84 22.31 3.31
CA LEU A 21 -4.14 23.18 2.37
C LEU A 21 -2.62 23.15 2.59
N THR A 22 -1.85 23.32 1.53
CA THR A 22 -0.38 23.44 1.62
C THR A 22 0.03 24.87 1.99
N CYS A 23 1.26 25.03 2.49
CA CYS A 23 1.82 26.34 2.82
C CYS A 23 1.75 27.33 1.63
N GLY A 24 2.01 26.85 0.40
CA GLY A 24 1.96 27.69 -0.80
C GLY A 24 0.56 28.22 -1.09
N VAL A 25 -0.46 27.38 -0.97
CA VAL A 25 -1.86 27.78 -1.19
C VAL A 25 -2.36 28.71 -0.09
N LEU A 26 -1.95 28.49 1.16
CA LEU A 26 -2.28 29.38 2.27
C LEU A 26 -1.62 30.75 2.12
N ALA A 27 -0.34 30.77 1.72
CA ALA A 27 0.42 31.99 1.46
C ALA A 27 -0.22 32.82 0.32
N ASP A 28 -0.57 32.18 -0.80
CA ASP A 28 -1.19 32.83 -1.94
C ASP A 28 -2.58 33.42 -1.58
N LYS A 29 -3.42 32.64 -0.91
CA LYS A 29 -4.77 33.10 -0.52
C LYS A 29 -4.78 34.18 0.55
N LEU A 30 -3.78 34.22 1.43
CA LEU A 30 -3.65 35.26 2.46
C LEU A 30 -2.78 36.43 2.01
N GLN A 31 -2.23 36.39 0.79
CA GLN A 31 -1.29 37.39 0.26
C GLN A 31 -0.09 37.62 1.20
N VAL A 32 0.44 36.52 1.75
CA VAL A 32 1.62 36.50 2.63
C VAL A 32 2.76 35.79 1.91
N LEU A 33 4.00 36.22 2.15
CA LEU A 33 5.17 35.53 1.62
C LEU A 33 5.25 34.09 2.15
N PRO A 34 5.46 33.06 1.30
CA PRO A 34 5.61 31.68 1.74
C PRO A 34 6.70 31.47 2.80
N SER A 35 7.77 32.26 2.72
CA SER A 35 8.87 32.26 3.69
C SER A 35 8.44 32.72 5.09
N SER A 36 7.47 33.63 5.21
CA SER A 36 6.91 34.04 6.50
C SER A 36 5.82 33.07 6.97
N MET A 37 5.02 32.56 6.03
CA MET A 37 3.95 31.60 6.30
C MET A 37 4.49 30.29 6.89
N ILE A 38 5.62 29.79 6.40
CA ILE A 38 6.17 28.51 6.88
C ILE A 38 6.61 28.57 8.35
N TYR A 39 7.19 29.69 8.80
CA TYR A 39 7.57 29.86 10.22
C TYR A 39 6.33 29.95 11.10
N PHE A 40 5.33 30.73 10.67
CA PHE A 40 4.05 30.81 11.37
C PHE A 40 3.36 29.44 11.51
N LEU A 41 3.32 28.66 10.43
CA LEU A 41 2.66 27.35 10.43
C LEU A 41 3.40 26.34 11.32
N ARG A 42 4.74 26.38 11.35
CA ARG A 42 5.53 25.57 12.28
C ARG A 42 5.23 25.93 13.73
N ASP A 43 5.24 27.21 14.07
CA ASP A 43 4.89 27.68 15.41
C ASP A 43 3.46 27.27 15.81
N ALA A 44 2.51 27.32 14.88
CA ALA A 44 1.13 26.94 15.11
C ALA A 44 0.93 25.42 15.28
N VAL A 45 1.74 24.60 14.60
CA VAL A 45 1.78 23.14 14.77
C VAL A 45 2.44 22.78 16.11
N ASP A 46 3.56 23.41 16.45
CA ASP A 46 4.26 23.21 17.72
C ASP A 46 3.41 23.65 18.92
N ALA A 47 2.60 24.70 18.76
CA ALA A 47 1.62 25.14 19.74
C ALA A 47 0.35 24.25 19.80
N GLY A 48 0.25 23.21 18.95
CA GLY A 48 -0.88 22.29 18.90
C GLY A 48 -2.18 22.89 18.37
N VAL A 49 -2.12 24.03 17.69
CA VAL A 49 -3.30 24.74 17.14
C VAL A 49 -3.64 24.25 15.73
N LEU A 50 -2.61 23.85 14.97
CA LEU A 50 -2.73 23.22 13.67
C LEU A 50 -2.13 21.81 13.70
N THR A 51 -2.44 21.03 12.67
CA THR A 51 -1.83 19.72 12.41
C THR A 51 -1.23 19.71 11.01
N GLU A 52 -0.09 19.06 10.85
CA GLU A 52 0.61 18.93 9.57
C GLU A 52 0.72 17.44 9.20
N CYS A 53 0.48 17.13 7.93
CA CYS A 53 0.67 15.79 7.38
C CYS A 53 1.04 15.87 5.89
N ASN A 54 2.23 15.40 5.53
CA ASN A 54 2.73 15.33 4.15
C ASN A 54 2.70 16.67 3.39
N GLY A 55 2.98 17.78 4.07
CA GLY A 55 2.96 19.14 3.54
C GLY A 55 1.60 19.83 3.56
N PHE A 56 0.57 19.18 4.10
CA PHE A 56 -0.79 19.73 4.23
C PHE A 56 -1.09 20.10 5.69
N TYR A 57 -1.64 21.30 5.87
CA TYR A 57 -2.03 21.85 7.16
C TYR A 57 -3.55 21.76 7.34
N ASP A 58 -3.97 21.37 8.54
CA ASP A 58 -5.37 21.27 8.96
C ASP A 58 -5.55 21.86 10.36
N ILE A 59 -6.77 22.26 10.70
CA ILE A 59 -7.12 22.74 12.04
C ILE A 59 -6.94 21.57 13.00
N HIS A 60 -6.28 21.80 14.15
CA HIS A 60 -6.26 20.80 15.21
C HIS A 60 -7.69 20.62 15.74
N ARG A 61 -8.41 19.70 15.12
CA ARG A 61 -9.66 19.18 15.68
C ARG A 61 -9.19 18.18 16.74
N PRO A 62 -9.45 18.44 18.03
CA PRO A 62 -9.34 17.38 19.02
C PRO A 62 -10.12 16.25 18.40
N ARG A 63 -9.47 15.10 18.17
CA ARG A 63 -10.19 13.92 17.75
C ARG A 63 -11.31 13.82 18.77
N GLN A 64 -12.54 14.11 18.34
CA GLN A 64 -13.67 13.41 18.89
C GLN A 64 -13.31 11.98 18.55
N CYS A 65 -12.63 11.33 19.49
CA CYS A 65 -12.90 9.96 19.79
C CYS A 65 -14.40 9.96 20.05
N SER A 66 -15.19 9.92 18.98
CA SER A 66 -16.39 9.14 18.99
C SER A 66 -15.91 7.73 19.29
N ARG A 67 -15.68 7.48 20.58
CA ARG A 67 -16.10 6.26 21.23
C ARG A 67 -17.62 6.20 21.09
N LYS A 68 -18.13 6.18 19.86
CA LYS A 68 -19.13 5.20 19.53
C LYS A 68 -18.38 3.90 19.77
N SER A 69 -18.83 3.15 20.77
CA SER A 69 -18.41 1.76 20.99
C SER A 69 -18.13 1.14 19.64
N HIS A 70 -16.87 0.81 19.35
CA HIS A 70 -16.41 0.03 18.21
C HIS A 70 -17.49 -0.19 17.13
N GLN A 71 -17.84 0.83 16.35
CA GLN A 71 -18.07 0.52 14.95
C GLN A 71 -16.64 0.36 14.46
N GLU A 72 -16.18 -0.90 14.48
CA GLU A 72 -15.11 -1.26 13.57
C GLU A 72 -15.44 -0.59 12.23
N PRO A 73 -14.46 0.05 11.55
CA PRO A 73 -14.69 0.39 10.16
C PRO A 73 -15.33 -0.84 9.53
N GLU A 74 -16.45 -0.69 8.80
CA GLU A 74 -17.04 -1.85 8.12
C GLU A 74 -15.88 -2.62 7.52
N PRO A 75 -15.71 -3.91 7.90
CA PRO A 75 -14.51 -4.63 7.58
C PRO A 75 -14.32 -4.41 6.10
N VAL A 76 -13.19 -3.76 5.75
CA VAL A 76 -12.85 -3.57 4.35
C VAL A 76 -12.96 -4.98 3.78
N THR A 77 -13.91 -5.20 2.88
CA THR A 77 -14.14 -6.52 2.30
C THR A 77 -12.97 -6.77 1.36
N TRP A 78 -11.86 -7.16 1.98
CA TRP A 78 -10.64 -7.56 1.31
C TRP A 78 -10.99 -8.81 0.53
N CYS A 79 -11.09 -8.67 -0.80
CA CYS A 79 -11.23 -9.73 -1.80
C CYS A 79 -11.38 -11.16 -1.22
N ASP A 80 -12.61 -11.56 -0.85
CA ASP A 80 -12.85 -12.77 -0.05
C ASP A 80 -12.50 -14.08 -0.78
N PHE A 81 -12.34 -14.02 -2.11
CA PHE A 81 -12.06 -15.17 -2.95
C PHE A 81 -10.55 -15.35 -3.26
N ARG A 82 -9.70 -14.40 -2.85
CA ARG A 82 -8.24 -14.51 -3.02
C ARG A 82 -7.63 -15.16 -1.79
N LYS A 83 -6.80 -16.17 -2.01
CA LYS A 83 -6.07 -16.85 -0.94
C LYS A 83 -4.79 -16.09 -0.65
N SER A 84 -4.66 -15.56 0.57
CA SER A 84 -3.37 -15.16 1.11
C SER A 84 -2.67 -16.39 1.68
N LEU A 85 -1.44 -16.64 1.24
CA LEU A 85 -0.63 -17.76 1.70
C LEU A 85 0.54 -17.25 2.54
N PRO A 86 1.07 -18.07 3.47
CA PRO A 86 2.28 -17.72 4.19
C PRO A 86 3.48 -17.69 3.23
N TRP A 87 4.54 -17.01 3.65
CA TRP A 87 5.85 -17.13 3.01
C TRP A 87 6.35 -18.57 3.12
N ILE A 88 6.89 -19.08 2.02
CA ILE A 88 7.54 -20.39 1.95
C ILE A 88 9.04 -20.14 1.99
N GLU A 89 9.70 -20.68 3.01
CA GLU A 89 11.14 -20.55 3.18
C GLU A 89 11.91 -21.45 2.20
N GLY A 90 13.04 -20.94 1.73
CA GLY A 90 13.90 -21.56 0.71
C GLY A 90 13.30 -21.55 -0.70
N ASN A 91 13.77 -22.48 -1.51
CA ASN A 91 13.40 -22.65 -2.92
C ASN A 91 12.71 -23.99 -3.20
N SER A 92 12.25 -24.68 -2.15
CA SER A 92 11.46 -25.90 -2.30
C SER A 92 10.09 -25.57 -2.88
N ILE A 93 9.54 -26.43 -3.74
CA ILE A 93 8.23 -26.23 -4.39
C ILE A 93 7.26 -27.27 -3.83
N PRO A 94 6.50 -26.95 -2.77
CA PRO A 94 5.51 -27.88 -2.22
C PRO A 94 4.34 -28.07 -3.19
N PRO A 95 3.58 -29.17 -3.07
CA PRO A 95 2.45 -29.47 -3.95
C PRO A 95 1.43 -28.31 -4.09
N LEU A 96 1.19 -27.57 -3.01
CA LEU A 96 0.31 -26.40 -2.99
C LEU A 96 0.65 -25.37 -4.08
N VAL A 97 1.93 -25.18 -4.43
CA VAL A 97 2.34 -24.23 -5.49
C VAL A 97 1.71 -24.58 -6.84
N LYS A 98 1.52 -25.88 -7.10
CA LYS A 98 0.94 -26.39 -8.35
C LYS A 98 -0.54 -26.01 -8.48
N ASP A 99 -1.25 -25.87 -7.37
CA ASP A 99 -2.66 -25.49 -7.36
C ASP A 99 -2.88 -24.04 -7.85
N PHE A 100 -1.82 -23.22 -7.85
CA PHE A 100 -1.83 -21.85 -8.34
C PHE A 100 -1.13 -21.70 -9.70
N ALA A 101 -0.71 -22.81 -10.30
CA ALA A 101 -0.06 -22.79 -11.60
C ALA A 101 -1.07 -22.45 -12.69
N MET A 102 -0.72 -21.50 -13.55
CA MET A 102 -1.55 -21.05 -14.66
C MET A 102 -0.77 -21.13 -15.96
N GLY A 103 -1.47 -21.32 -17.06
CA GLY A 103 -0.88 -21.31 -18.40
C GLY A 103 -1.41 -22.43 -19.26
N VAL A 104 -0.80 -22.58 -20.44
CA VAL A 104 -1.07 -23.72 -21.31
C VAL A 104 -0.47 -24.99 -20.70
N LEU A 105 -1.10 -26.13 -20.96
CA LEU A 105 -0.59 -27.44 -20.56
C LEU A 105 0.89 -27.57 -20.95
N THR A 106 1.73 -28.01 -20.02
CA THR A 106 3.21 -28.14 -20.13
C THR A 106 4.04 -26.85 -19.98
N CYS A 107 3.41 -25.69 -19.83
CA CYS A 107 4.07 -24.40 -19.52
C CYS A 107 3.43 -23.72 -18.30
N GLU A 108 2.88 -24.51 -17.37
CA GLU A 108 2.20 -23.98 -16.20
C GLU A 108 3.20 -23.27 -15.29
N THR A 109 2.81 -22.07 -14.86
CA THR A 109 3.68 -21.14 -14.16
C THR A 109 2.94 -20.56 -12.96
N THR A 110 3.60 -20.55 -11.80
CA THR A 110 3.08 -19.90 -10.58
C THR A 110 3.80 -18.58 -10.36
N TYR A 111 3.06 -17.50 -10.15
CA TYR A 111 3.63 -16.17 -9.95
C TYR A 111 3.91 -15.94 -8.48
N ILE A 112 5.05 -15.32 -8.18
CA ILE A 112 5.54 -15.16 -6.82
C ILE A 112 6.18 -13.79 -6.61
N VAL A 113 6.30 -13.41 -5.35
CA VAL A 113 7.31 -12.46 -4.88
C VAL A 113 8.41 -13.28 -4.23
N ALA A 114 9.65 -13.14 -4.68
CA ALA A 114 10.81 -13.83 -4.12
C ALA A 114 11.69 -12.83 -3.35
N GLU A 115 12.13 -13.21 -2.16
CA GLU A 115 13.28 -12.60 -1.51
C GLU A 115 14.54 -13.33 -1.98
N VAL A 116 15.56 -12.57 -2.38
CA VAL A 116 16.82 -13.12 -2.90
C VAL A 116 18.02 -12.80 -2.02
N ASP A 117 19.04 -13.65 -2.12
CA ASP A 117 20.30 -13.52 -1.41
C ASP A 117 21.13 -12.30 -1.87
N GLU A 118 22.19 -12.02 -1.12
CA GLU A 118 23.09 -10.92 -1.40
C GLU A 118 23.87 -11.11 -2.72
N GLU A 119 24.13 -12.35 -3.13
CA GLU A 119 24.84 -12.64 -4.38
C GLU A 119 24.03 -12.19 -5.61
N ALA A 120 22.74 -12.53 -5.65
CA ALA A 120 21.83 -12.06 -6.70
C ALA A 120 21.67 -10.54 -6.67
N ARG A 121 21.65 -9.94 -5.46
CA ARG A 121 21.59 -8.49 -5.31
C ARG A 121 22.81 -7.78 -5.87
N ASN A 122 23.99 -8.33 -5.63
CA ASN A 122 25.24 -7.81 -6.20
C ASN A 122 25.29 -7.92 -7.73
N LYS A 123 24.51 -8.86 -8.31
CA LYS A 123 24.31 -8.99 -9.76
C LYS A 123 23.20 -8.09 -10.32
N GLY A 124 22.56 -7.28 -9.48
CA GLY A 124 21.55 -6.29 -9.89
C GLY A 124 20.09 -6.71 -9.66
N VAL A 125 19.82 -7.87 -9.06
CA VAL A 125 18.46 -8.28 -8.71
C VAL A 125 17.98 -7.49 -7.48
N PRO A 126 16.79 -6.87 -7.48
CA PRO A 126 16.25 -6.24 -6.29
C PRO A 126 16.12 -7.23 -5.12
N HIS A 127 16.22 -6.76 -3.87
CA HIS A 127 16.11 -7.62 -2.68
C HIS A 127 14.80 -8.43 -2.66
N PHE A 128 13.70 -7.80 -3.04
CA PHE A 128 12.45 -8.49 -3.36
C PHE A 128 12.13 -8.28 -4.83
N THR A 129 11.88 -9.37 -5.55
CA THR A 129 11.56 -9.32 -6.97
C THR A 129 10.29 -10.09 -7.29
N PHE A 130 9.56 -9.63 -8.31
CA PHE A 130 8.52 -10.44 -8.92
C PHE A 130 9.17 -11.51 -9.76
N ALA A 131 8.80 -12.76 -9.52
CA ALA A 131 9.35 -13.90 -10.22
C ALA A 131 8.22 -14.88 -10.58
N CYS A 132 8.56 -15.87 -11.38
CA CYS A 132 7.66 -16.95 -11.70
C CYS A 132 8.36 -18.30 -11.53
N ILE A 133 7.61 -19.31 -11.12
CA ILE A 133 8.07 -20.68 -10.99
C ILE A 133 7.60 -21.42 -12.23
N ASP A 134 8.55 -21.89 -13.05
CA ASP A 134 8.27 -22.96 -14.02
C ASP A 134 8.06 -24.24 -13.21
N VAL A 135 6.80 -24.64 -13.05
CA VAL A 135 6.39 -25.72 -12.16
C VAL A 135 6.87 -27.09 -12.67
N ARG A 136 7.09 -27.21 -13.98
CA ARG A 136 7.59 -28.43 -14.62
C ARG A 136 9.10 -28.59 -14.39
N LEU A 137 9.86 -27.52 -14.58
CA LEU A 137 11.32 -27.54 -14.41
C LEU A 137 11.76 -27.31 -12.97
N GLY A 138 10.85 -26.87 -12.10
CA GLY A 138 11.15 -26.51 -10.73
C GLY A 138 12.10 -25.32 -10.63
N ARG A 139 12.00 -24.37 -11.57
CA ARG A 139 12.92 -23.23 -11.69
C ARG A 139 12.23 -21.92 -11.39
N PHE A 140 12.92 -21.05 -10.69
CA PHE A 140 12.50 -19.70 -10.40
C PHE A 140 13.13 -18.77 -11.41
N ILE A 141 12.31 -18.00 -12.12
CA ILE A 141 12.73 -17.08 -13.16
C ILE A 141 12.36 -15.66 -12.71
N ASP A 142 13.33 -14.78 -12.67
CA ASP A 142 13.13 -13.38 -12.35
C ASP A 142 12.27 -12.70 -13.42
N GLY A 143 11.23 -11.98 -13.00
CA GLY A 143 10.26 -11.35 -13.90
C GLY A 143 10.80 -10.13 -14.64
N MET A 144 11.87 -9.50 -14.13
CA MET A 144 12.47 -8.32 -14.75
C MET A 144 13.59 -8.67 -15.74
N SER A 145 14.52 -9.54 -15.33
CA SER A 145 15.70 -9.92 -16.11
C SER A 145 15.52 -11.19 -16.93
N GLY A 146 14.53 -12.03 -16.59
CA GLY A 146 14.36 -13.37 -17.17
C GLY A 146 15.42 -14.38 -16.72
N TRP A 147 16.24 -14.05 -15.73
CA TRP A 147 17.30 -14.93 -15.25
C TRP A 147 16.76 -16.01 -14.34
N GLU A 148 17.43 -17.16 -14.36
CA GLU A 148 17.16 -18.25 -13.43
C GLU A 148 17.79 -17.91 -12.06
N ILE A 149 16.95 -17.81 -11.02
CA ILE A 149 17.32 -17.34 -9.68
C ILE A 149 17.07 -18.37 -8.57
N THR A 150 16.75 -19.63 -8.90
CA THR A 150 16.32 -20.69 -7.94
C THR A 150 17.25 -20.81 -6.75
N ARG A 151 18.56 -20.82 -6.99
CA ARG A 151 19.55 -20.98 -5.91
C ARG A 151 19.66 -19.76 -5.00
N SER A 152 19.28 -18.60 -5.52
CA SER A 152 19.34 -17.33 -4.79
C SER A 152 18.05 -16.99 -4.07
N VAL A 153 16.98 -17.77 -4.22
CA VAL A 153 15.72 -17.54 -3.49
C VAL A 153 15.87 -17.99 -2.04
N LEU A 154 15.72 -17.03 -1.12
CA LEU A 154 15.72 -17.26 0.33
C LEU A 154 14.35 -17.66 0.85
N ARG A 155 13.29 -17.06 0.29
CA ARG A 155 11.88 -17.40 0.54
C ARG A 155 11.00 -16.75 -0.51
N TYR A 156 9.77 -17.21 -0.64
CA TYR A 156 8.84 -16.65 -1.62
C TYR A 156 7.38 -16.68 -1.15
N LEU A 157 6.59 -15.78 -1.72
CA LEU A 157 5.16 -15.63 -1.50
C LEU A 157 4.42 -15.88 -2.81
N ILE A 158 3.44 -16.79 -2.79
CA ILE A 158 2.60 -17.07 -3.96
C ILE A 158 1.60 -15.94 -4.18
N ILE A 159 1.47 -15.50 -5.43
CA ILE A 159 0.45 -14.54 -5.86
C ILE A 159 -0.73 -15.32 -6.41
N ASP A 160 -1.85 -15.32 -5.68
CA ASP A 160 -3.10 -15.91 -6.17
C ASP A 160 -3.69 -15.07 -7.31
N ARG A 161 -3.63 -15.63 -8.52
CA ARG A 161 -4.21 -15.05 -9.73
C ARG A 161 -5.37 -15.88 -10.28
N SER A 162 -5.99 -16.72 -9.45
CA SER A 162 -7.16 -17.51 -9.83
C SER A 162 -8.23 -16.63 -10.49
N PRO A 163 -9.06 -17.13 -11.41
CA PRO A 163 -10.16 -16.32 -11.95
C PRO A 163 -11.08 -15.84 -10.82
N VAL A 164 -11.75 -14.71 -11.04
CA VAL A 164 -12.85 -14.29 -10.16
C VAL A 164 -13.94 -15.35 -10.30
N PRO A 165 -14.53 -15.86 -9.19
CA PRO A 165 -15.63 -16.81 -9.28
C PRO A 165 -16.77 -16.24 -10.12
N GLU A 166 -17.20 -16.97 -11.14
CA GLU A 166 -18.39 -16.59 -11.92
C GLU A 166 -19.62 -16.79 -11.03
N PHE A 167 -20.42 -15.74 -10.88
CA PHE A 167 -21.69 -15.85 -10.18
C PHE A 167 -22.68 -16.61 -11.06
N ILE A 168 -22.93 -17.87 -10.73
CA ILE A 168 -24.00 -18.66 -11.35
C ILE A 168 -25.24 -18.54 -10.45
N PRO A 169 -26.26 -17.76 -10.82
CA PRO A 169 -27.52 -17.75 -10.07
C PRO A 169 -28.13 -19.14 -10.15
N VAL A 170 -28.20 -19.82 -9.01
CA VAL A 170 -28.93 -21.08 -8.90
C VAL A 170 -30.41 -20.75 -8.93
N SER A 171 -31.03 -20.86 -10.11
CA SER A 171 -32.48 -20.90 -10.23
C SER A 171 -32.96 -22.23 -9.65
N VAL A 172 -33.31 -22.23 -8.36
CA VAL A 172 -33.99 -23.38 -7.76
C VAL A 172 -35.45 -23.33 -8.23
N GLU A 173 -35.76 -24.02 -9.33
CA GLU A 173 -37.14 -24.44 -9.58
C GLU A 173 -37.44 -25.59 -8.63
N VAL A 174 -38.21 -25.31 -7.59
CA VAL A 174 -38.82 -26.34 -6.74
C VAL A 174 -40.04 -26.86 -7.51
N VAL A 175 -39.97 -28.12 -7.95
CA VAL A 175 -41.10 -28.89 -8.50
C VAL A 175 -41.97 -29.42 -7.37
#